data_AF-A0AA90THV9-F1
#
_entry.id   AF-A0AA90THV9-F1
#
_cell.length_a   1.000
_cell.length_b   1.000
_cell.length_c   1.000
_cell.angle_alpha   90.00
_cell.angle_beta   90.00
_cell.angle_gamma   90.00
#
_symmetry.space_group_name_H-M   'P 1'
#
loop_
_entity.id
_entity.type
_entity.pdbx_description
1 polymer ?
#
loop_
_entity_poly.entity_id
_entity_poly.type
_entity_poly.pdbx_seq_one_letter_code
_entity_poly.pdbx_strand_id
1 'polypeptide(L)' 'MLHTMLRVRDVDVSPDFYQRICGMRLLRRMDFSEGRFTLAFVG' A
#
# COMPACT_ATOMS: atom_id res chain seq x y z
N MET A 1 -15.49 -1.54 -7.75
CA MET A 1 -14.29 -0.68 -7.93
C MET A 1 -13.13 -1.57 -8.32
N LEU A 2 -12.52 -1.30 -9.47
CA LEU A 2 -11.27 -1.95 -9.90
C LEU A 2 -10.09 -1.24 -9.23
N HIS A 3 -9.11 -2.00 -8.78
CA HIS A 3 -7.86 -1.50 -8.23
C HIS A 3 -6.70 -2.23 -8.91
N THR A 4 -5.63 -1.49 -9.22
CA THR A 4 -4.40 -2.05 -9.75
C THR A 4 -3.51 -2.50 -8.61
N MET A 5 -3.18 -3.78 -8.57
CA MET A 5 -2.28 -4.35 -7.57
C MET A 5 -0.83 -4.22 -8.02
N LEU A 6 -0.04 -3.47 -7.25
CA LEU A 6 1.40 -3.31 -7.43
C LEU A 6 2.12 -3.94 -6.25
N ARG A 7 3.02 -4.89 -6.52
CA ARG A 7 3.88 -5.46 -5.49
C ARG A 7 5.07 -4.53 -5.27
N VAL A 8 5.27 -4.13 -4.03
CA VAL A 8 6.39 -3.28 -3.61
C VAL A 8 7.31 -4.05 -2.67
N ARG A 9 8.60 -3.71 -2.68
CA ARG A 9 9.61 -4.38 -1.86
C ARG A 9 9.50 -4.02 -0.38
N ASP A 10 9.09 -2.78 -0.09
CA ASP A 10 8.98 -2.26 1.27
C ASP A 10 7.68 -1.44 1.39
N VAL A 11 6.77 -1.92 2.22
CA VAL A 11 5.44 -1.32 2.41
C VAL A 11 5.44 -0.12 3.35
N ASP A 12 6.54 0.12 4.08
CA ASP A 12 6.67 1.26 4.99
C ASP A 12 7.36 2.45 4.30
N VAL A 13 8.21 2.20 3.30
CA VAL A 13 8.82 3.25 2.46
C VAL A 13 7.92 3.69 1.30
N SER A 14 7.18 2.75 0.70
CA SER A 14 6.30 3.04 -0.45
C SER A 14 5.19 4.07 -0.22
N PRO A 15 4.56 4.18 0.97
CA PRO A 15 3.49 5.14 1.22
C PRO A 15 3.94 6.57 1.03
N ASP A 16 5.19 6.92 1.35
CA ASP A 16 5.71 8.29 1.15
C ASP A 16 5.66 8.71 -0.31
N PHE A 17 5.93 7.80 -1.25
CA PHE A 17 5.81 8.07 -2.68
C PHE A 17 4.35 8.35 -3.07
N TYR A 18 3.44 7.44 -2.71
CA TYR A 18 2.02 7.58 -3.08
C TYR A 18 1.35 8.76 -2.36
N GLN A 19 1.74 9.06 -1.12
CA GLN A 19 1.17 10.15 -0.34
C GLN A 19 1.77 11.52 -0.70
N ARG A 20 3.10 11.63 -0.77
CA ARG A 20 3.74 12.95 -0.97
C ARG A 20 3.84 13.35 -2.44
N ILE A 21 4.10 12.40 -3.33
CA ILE A 21 4.26 12.69 -4.76
C ILE A 21 2.93 12.58 -5.49
N CYS A 22 2.17 11.50 -5.25
CA CYS A 22 0.88 11.29 -5.93
C CYS A 22 -0.32 11.89 -5.20
N GLY A 23 -0.15 12.43 -3.99
CA GLY A 23 -1.24 13.04 -3.20
C GLY A 23 -2.31 12.06 -2.74
N MET A 24 -2.04 10.75 -2.80
CA MET A 24 -2.99 9.71 -2.37
C MET A 24 -3.00 9.58 -0.86
N ARG A 25 -4.05 9.00 -0.27
CA ARG A 25 -4.09 8.69 1.16
C ARG A 25 -4.17 7.19 1.38
N LEU A 26 -3.67 6.73 2.53
CA LEU A 26 -3.84 5.36 2.94
C LEU A 26 -5.33 5.13 3.30
N LEU A 27 -6.00 4.30 2.51
CA LEU A 27 -7.41 3.96 2.68
C LEU A 27 -7.59 2.74 3.59
N ARG A 28 -6.72 1.74 3.46
CA ARG A 28 -6.79 0.49 4.22
C ARG A 28 -5.42 -0.18 4.26
N ARG A 29 -5.04 -0.69 5.43
CA ARG A 29 -3.85 -1.55 5.62
C ARG A 29 -4.31 -2.85 6.27
N MET A 30 -3.82 -3.97 5.75
CA MET A 30 -4.09 -5.30 6.28
C MET A 30 -2.79 -6.07 6.34
N ASP A 31 -2.39 -6.47 7.54
CA ASP A 31 -1.18 -7.23 7.79
C ASP A 31 -1.54 -8.71 8.00
N PHE A 32 -0.98 -9.59 7.17
CA PHE A 32 -1.19 -11.05 7.23
C PHE A 32 0.10 -11.71 7.70
N SER A 33 0.24 -11.88 9.01
CA SER A 33 1.41 -12.47 9.66
C SER A 33 1.63 -13.94 9.27
N GLU A 34 0.57 -14.73 9.09
CA GLU A 34 0.66 -16.13 8.63
C GLU A 34 1.19 -16.25 7.20
N GLY A 35 0.77 -15.33 6.32
CA GLY A 35 1.20 -15.28 4.92
C GLY A 35 2.49 -14.49 4.67
N ARG A 36 3.00 -13.80 5.70
CA ARG A 36 4.14 -12.86 5.64
C ARG A 36 3.99 -11.81 4.54
N PHE A 37 2.80 -11.24 4.40
CA PHE A 37 2.57 -10.12 3.46
C PHE A 37 1.64 -9.06 4.06
N THR A 38 1.79 -7.84 3.55
CA THR A 38 0.94 -6.69 3.90
C THR A 38 0.27 -6.16 2.65
N LEU A 39 -1.02 -5.85 2.76
CA LEU A 39 -1.79 -5.15 1.73
C LEU A 39 -2.04 -3.72 2.17
N ALA A 40 -1.66 -2.77 1.33
CA ALA A 40 -1.93 -1.35 1.51
C ALA A 40 -2.73 -0.83 0.30
N PHE A 41 -3.91 -0.28 0.57
CA PHE A 41 -4.76 0.38 -0.41
C PHE A 41 -4.57 1.88 -0.28
N VAL A 42 -4.20 2.52 -1.39
CA VAL A 42 -4.02 3.97 -1.50
C VAL A 42 -4.91 4.52 -2.61
N GLY A 43 -5.41 5.74 -2.43
CA GLY A 43 -6.21 6.46 -3.42
C GLY A 43 -6.64 7.84 -2.96
#